data_AF-A0A2J7RS80-F1
#
_entry.id   AF-A0A2J7RS80-F1
#
_cell.length_a   1.000
_cell.length_b   1.000
_cell.length_c   1.000
_cell.angle_alpha   90.00
_cell.angle_beta   90.00
_cell.angle_gamma   90.00
#
_symmetry.space_group_name_H-M   'P 1'
#
loop_
_entity.id
_entity.type
_entity.pdbx_description
1 polymer ?
#
loop_
_entity_poly.entity_id
_entity_poly.type
_entity_poly.pdbx_seq_one_letter_code
_entity_poly.pdbx_strand_id
1 'polypeptide(L)'
;EARARLANTQGKKAKWKAREEQLKEAHRLAAVQKLRELRAAGIELAPREKKKRGLDHNAEIPFEKLPQPGFHDTSNEIFDQAAPDFSRLRLQHLDGELRTEKEERERRKDKQKLKQWKENDIPMVVLQNQEPAKKRRKLVLPEPRISDQELQQVVKLGRASEAAREVSTEGGHQPSDTLLADYSLTPAGDTQTPRTPALTTDRILQEAHNMMALTRVDTPLKGGLNTHLQSSNFSGMTPQREIVTTPNTVHTTPFRSQHSDALHAPAGGGFHTPNLDGNSGAVAPTPICDKLSINREEGAVVGHTPQTMHIYQRQLKEQLLSGLNSLPAPRNDYEIVVPDSEEEIKAPVDTVNSVEDQADVDTRYLAELKAKCELEMQSRSQPVQRDLPRPVEVNMAVLCPPHTDTPLTELQKADELIKTEMITMLHYDAVYSPPIIPAETKKRGQVRSQAQHLVYLEQHPYETYSQDQLAQANTVLQQEMKVVKQGMGHEDLSLESYTQVWEECLARILFLTSQNR
;
A
#
# COMPACT_ATOMS: atom_id res chain seq x y z
N GLU A 1 -32.10 22.65 19.85
CA GLU A 1 -30.67 22.44 20.14
C GLU A 1 -30.35 21.11 20.85
N ALA A 2 -30.95 20.81 22.01
CA ALA A 2 -30.66 19.58 22.78
C ALA A 2 -30.73 18.27 21.96
N ARG A 3 -31.76 18.08 21.12
CA ARG A 3 -31.86 16.91 20.21
C ARG A 3 -30.69 16.80 19.23
N ALA A 4 -30.21 17.92 18.69
CA ALA A 4 -29.10 17.94 17.74
C ALA A 4 -27.77 17.62 18.43
N ARG A 5 -27.58 18.07 19.69
CA ARG A 5 -26.43 17.71 20.51
C ARG A 5 -26.45 16.21 20.88
N LEU A 6 -27.62 15.65 21.21
CA LEU A 6 -27.78 14.22 21.49
C LEU A 6 -27.56 13.32 20.26
N ALA A 7 -28.01 13.75 19.08
CA ALA A 7 -27.83 12.98 17.85
C ALA A 7 -26.40 13.04 17.29
N ASN A 8 -25.66 14.12 17.59
CA ASN A 8 -24.32 14.30 17.07
C ASN A 8 -23.25 13.64 17.95
N THR A 9 -22.82 12.45 17.55
CA THR A 9 -21.76 11.68 18.22
C THR A 9 -20.37 11.91 17.61
N GLN A 10 -20.27 12.63 16.49
CA GLN A 10 -19.04 12.76 15.72
C GLN A 10 -18.33 14.10 15.93
N GLY A 11 -17.01 14.04 16.08
CA GLY A 11 -16.13 15.21 16.16
C GLY A 11 -15.83 15.86 14.80
N LYS A 12 -15.15 17.02 14.82
CA LYS A 12 -14.82 17.81 13.60
C LYS A 12 -14.06 17.00 12.56
N LYS A 13 -13.07 16.18 12.96
CA LYS A 13 -12.23 15.39 12.05
C LYS A 13 -13.02 14.28 11.34
N ALA A 14 -13.93 13.61 12.05
CA ALA A 14 -14.80 12.59 11.45
C ALA A 14 -15.75 13.21 10.43
N LYS A 15 -16.40 14.34 10.77
CA LYS A 15 -17.25 15.08 9.82
C LYS A 15 -16.50 15.57 8.60
N TRP A 16 -15.27 16.06 8.78
CA TRP A 16 -14.43 16.50 7.68
C TRP A 16 -14.05 15.34 6.76
N LYS A 17 -13.62 14.19 7.31
CA LYS A 17 -13.34 12.97 6.54
C LYS A 17 -14.56 12.44 5.79
N ALA A 18 -15.75 12.42 6.42
CA ALA A 18 -16.98 12.00 5.76
C ALA A 18 -17.33 12.89 4.56
N ARG A 19 -17.14 14.21 4.70
CA ARG A 19 -17.31 15.15 3.57
C ARG A 19 -16.24 14.93 2.50
N GLU A 20 -14.99 14.68 2.89
CA GLU A 20 -13.90 14.40 1.97
C GLU A 20 -14.14 13.12 1.16
N GLU A 21 -14.66 12.08 1.79
CA GLU A 21 -15.07 10.83 1.15
C GLU A 21 -16.19 11.04 0.14
N GLN A 22 -17.23 11.80 0.51
CA GLN A 22 -18.31 12.19 -0.42
C GLN A 22 -17.79 12.99 -1.62
N LEU A 23 -16.89 13.93 -1.41
CA LEU A 23 -16.28 14.70 -2.50
C LEU A 23 -15.40 13.82 -3.39
N LYS A 24 -14.63 12.89 -2.81
CA LYS A 24 -13.82 11.94 -3.57
C LYS A 24 -14.68 11.02 -4.42
N GLU A 25 -15.80 10.53 -3.90
CA GLU A 25 -16.74 9.72 -4.66
C GLU A 25 -17.39 10.52 -5.79
N ALA A 26 -17.83 11.76 -5.52
CA ALA A 26 -18.37 12.66 -6.54
C ALA A 26 -17.34 12.95 -7.66
N HIS A 27 -16.08 13.21 -7.30
CA HIS A 27 -14.99 13.40 -8.26
C HIS A 27 -14.72 12.13 -9.07
N ARG A 28 -14.75 10.95 -8.43
CA ARG A 28 -14.59 9.65 -9.12
C ARG A 28 -15.70 9.46 -10.15
N LEU A 29 -16.96 9.70 -9.78
CA LEU A 29 -18.10 9.54 -10.68
C LEU A 29 -18.04 10.52 -11.86
N ALA A 30 -17.71 11.78 -11.63
CA ALA A 30 -17.55 12.77 -12.68
C ALA A 30 -16.43 12.40 -13.67
N ALA A 31 -15.28 11.93 -13.15
CA ALA A 31 -14.17 11.47 -13.98
C ALA A 31 -14.55 10.21 -14.79
N VAL A 32 -15.24 9.25 -14.18
CA VAL A 32 -15.74 8.03 -14.87
C VAL A 32 -16.75 8.40 -15.96
N GLN A 33 -17.64 9.35 -15.71
CA GLN A 33 -18.57 9.84 -16.73
C GLN A 33 -17.82 10.44 -17.92
N LYS A 34 -16.83 11.31 -17.66
CA LYS A 34 -16.01 11.91 -18.73
C LYS A 34 -15.23 10.87 -19.52
N LEU A 35 -14.64 9.89 -18.85
CA LEU A 35 -13.96 8.77 -19.50
C LEU A 35 -14.93 7.92 -20.33
N ARG A 36 -16.15 7.67 -19.85
CA ARG A 36 -17.19 6.97 -20.59
C ARG A 36 -17.59 7.75 -21.85
N GLU A 37 -17.80 9.06 -21.74
CA GLU A 37 -18.14 9.93 -22.88
C GLU A 37 -17.02 9.90 -23.94
N LEU A 38 -15.75 10.01 -23.53
CA LEU A 38 -14.61 9.93 -24.45
C LEU A 38 -14.47 8.56 -25.11
N ARG A 39 -14.61 7.48 -24.33
CA ARG A 39 -14.54 6.11 -24.87
C ARG A 39 -15.72 5.80 -25.78
N ALA A 40 -16.93 6.29 -25.47
CA ALA A 40 -18.09 6.17 -26.35
C ALA A 40 -17.92 6.94 -27.66
N ALA A 41 -17.17 8.05 -27.63
CA ALA A 41 -16.74 8.79 -28.82
C ALA A 41 -15.52 8.17 -29.54
N GLY A 42 -14.98 7.05 -29.05
CA GLY A 42 -13.81 6.38 -29.64
C GLY A 42 -12.46 7.05 -29.35
N ILE A 43 -12.40 8.02 -28.43
CA ILE A 43 -11.16 8.71 -28.08
C ILE A 43 -10.46 7.95 -26.96
N GLU A 44 -9.32 7.32 -27.28
CA GLU A 44 -8.48 6.65 -26.30
C GLU A 44 -7.50 7.63 -25.66
N LEU A 45 -7.60 7.80 -24.34
CA LEU A 45 -6.65 8.58 -23.56
C LEU A 45 -5.58 7.68 -22.98
N ALA A 46 -4.31 8.10 -23.08
CA ALA A 46 -3.20 7.44 -22.41
C ALA A 46 -3.45 7.37 -20.88
N PRO A 47 -3.15 6.24 -20.23
CA PRO A 47 -3.31 6.10 -18.79
C PRO A 47 -2.40 7.10 -18.07
N ARG A 48 -2.98 7.85 -17.12
CA ARG A 48 -2.20 8.80 -16.32
C ARG A 48 -1.38 8.05 -15.29
N GLU A 49 -0.07 7.95 -15.52
CA GLU A 49 0.86 7.36 -14.56
C GLU A 49 0.92 8.18 -13.28
N LYS A 50 0.51 7.57 -12.17
CA LYS A 50 0.76 8.12 -10.84
C LYS A 50 2.09 7.56 -10.36
N LYS A 51 2.99 8.42 -9.90
CA LYS A 51 4.21 8.01 -9.19
C LYS A 51 3.79 7.22 -7.94
N LYS A 52 3.78 5.89 -8.06
CA LYS A 52 3.34 5.01 -6.97
C LYS A 52 4.49 4.81 -5.99
N ARG A 53 4.14 4.91 -4.70
CA ARG A 53 4.95 4.44 -3.59
C ARG A 53 4.27 3.16 -3.11
N GLY A 54 4.74 1.99 -3.54
CA GLY A 54 4.15 0.68 -3.20
C GLY A 54 3.81 -0.21 -4.41
N LEU A 55 3.21 -1.38 -4.14
CA LEU A 55 2.84 -2.42 -5.12
C LEU A 55 1.51 -2.11 -5.85
N ASP A 56 1.40 -2.54 -7.11
CA ASP A 56 0.19 -2.34 -7.91
C ASP A 56 -0.76 -3.53 -7.82
N HIS A 57 -1.83 -3.37 -7.03
CA HIS A 57 -2.75 -4.45 -6.71
C HIS A 57 -3.57 -4.95 -7.91
N ASN A 58 -3.63 -4.19 -9.00
CA ASN A 58 -4.30 -4.60 -10.23
C ASN A 58 -3.38 -5.39 -11.17
N ALA A 59 -2.05 -5.18 -11.07
CA ALA A 59 -1.07 -5.79 -11.97
C ALA A 59 -0.52 -7.10 -11.41
N GLU A 60 -0.41 -7.21 -10.08
CA GLU A 60 0.13 -8.37 -9.38
C GLU A 60 -0.72 -8.71 -8.16
N ILE A 61 -0.65 -9.97 -7.71
CA ILE A 61 -1.24 -10.40 -6.44
C ILE A 61 -0.33 -9.91 -5.31
N PRO A 62 -0.77 -8.97 -4.44
CA PRO A 62 0.09 -8.46 -3.40
C PRO A 62 0.48 -9.55 -2.41
N PHE A 63 1.79 -9.68 -2.13
CA PHE A 63 2.33 -10.65 -1.18
C PHE A 63 1.82 -12.09 -1.41
N GLU A 64 1.86 -12.54 -2.66
CA GLU A 64 1.44 -13.89 -3.02
C GLU A 64 2.16 -14.95 -2.20
N LYS A 65 1.38 -15.80 -1.54
CA LYS A 65 1.86 -16.99 -0.85
C LYS A 65 1.29 -18.19 -1.55
N LEU A 66 2.14 -18.91 -2.26
CA LEU A 66 1.75 -20.11 -2.97
C LEU A 66 1.15 -21.13 -1.98
N PRO A 67 0.06 -21.83 -2.35
CA PRO A 67 -0.48 -22.90 -1.54
C PRO A 67 0.62 -23.95 -1.29
N GLN A 68 0.61 -24.53 -0.09
CA GLN A 68 1.60 -25.56 0.24
C GLN A 68 1.41 -26.76 -0.69
N PRO A 69 2.47 -27.30 -1.31
CA PRO A 69 2.34 -28.46 -2.18
C PRO A 69 1.82 -29.65 -1.35
N GLY A 70 0.72 -30.24 -1.82
CA GLY A 70 0.08 -31.39 -1.19
C GLY A 70 0.51 -32.72 -1.82
N PHE A 71 -0.05 -33.81 -1.32
CA PHE A 71 0.17 -35.16 -1.86
C PHE A 71 -0.56 -35.43 -3.19
N HIS A 72 -1.55 -34.60 -3.54
CA HIS A 72 -2.33 -34.73 -4.77
C HIS A 72 -1.85 -33.74 -5.82
N ASP A 73 -1.78 -34.22 -7.07
CA ASP A 73 -1.47 -33.39 -8.23
C ASP A 73 -2.66 -32.47 -8.56
N THR A 74 -2.41 -31.16 -8.53
CA THR A 74 -3.41 -30.10 -8.79
C THR A 74 -3.28 -29.52 -10.20
N SER A 75 -2.39 -30.08 -11.04
CA SER A 75 -2.10 -29.53 -12.39
C SER A 75 -3.31 -29.57 -13.34
N ASN A 76 -4.26 -30.49 -13.11
CA ASN A 76 -5.45 -30.66 -13.96
C ASN A 76 -6.71 -29.97 -13.40
N GLU A 77 -6.60 -29.24 -12.28
CA GLU A 77 -7.73 -28.52 -11.70
C GLU A 77 -7.98 -27.22 -12.47
N ILE A 78 -9.11 -27.14 -13.17
CA ILE A 78 -9.52 -25.95 -13.92
C ILE A 78 -10.48 -25.14 -13.06
N PHE A 79 -10.12 -23.89 -12.74
CA PHE A 79 -11.05 -22.94 -12.14
C PHE A 79 -11.86 -22.24 -13.24
N ASP A 80 -13.16 -22.47 -13.28
CA ASP A 80 -14.06 -21.78 -14.20
C ASP A 80 -14.33 -20.35 -13.69
N GLN A 81 -13.64 -19.37 -14.29
CA GLN A 81 -13.90 -17.96 -14.03
C GLN A 81 -15.22 -17.58 -14.69
N ALA A 82 -16.31 -17.63 -13.92
CA ALA A 82 -17.62 -17.20 -14.40
C ALA A 82 -17.53 -15.80 -15.02
N ALA A 83 -17.77 -15.72 -16.33
CA ALA A 83 -17.72 -14.47 -17.06
C ALA A 83 -18.83 -13.53 -16.55
N PRO A 84 -18.51 -12.32 -16.07
CA PRO A 84 -19.53 -11.40 -15.59
C PRO A 84 -20.35 -10.80 -16.75
N ASP A 85 -21.68 -10.82 -16.61
CA ASP A 85 -22.60 -10.15 -17.54
C ASP A 85 -22.52 -8.62 -17.40
N PHE A 86 -21.62 -7.97 -18.15
CA PHE A 86 -21.39 -6.52 -18.08
C PHE A 86 -22.61 -5.64 -18.40
N SER A 87 -23.63 -6.17 -19.08
CA SER A 87 -24.87 -5.45 -19.40
C SER A 87 -25.76 -5.22 -18.17
N ARG A 88 -25.75 -6.17 -17.21
CA ARG A 88 -26.59 -6.15 -16.00
C ARG A 88 -25.77 -5.91 -14.72
N LEU A 89 -24.46 -6.11 -14.79
CA LEU A 89 -23.59 -5.98 -13.63
C LEU A 89 -23.57 -4.54 -13.10
N ARG A 90 -23.80 -4.39 -11.80
CA ARG A 90 -23.76 -3.11 -11.08
C ARG A 90 -22.78 -3.25 -9.92
N LEU A 91 -22.25 -2.13 -9.44
CA LEU A 91 -21.37 -2.10 -8.26
C LEU A 91 -22.02 -2.79 -7.05
N GLN A 92 -23.31 -2.55 -6.83
CA GLN A 92 -24.08 -3.19 -5.75
C GLN A 92 -24.19 -4.72 -5.89
N HIS A 93 -24.11 -5.28 -7.10
CA HIS A 93 -24.13 -6.73 -7.28
C HIS A 93 -22.76 -7.36 -6.93
N LEU A 94 -21.66 -6.63 -7.15
CA LEU A 94 -20.31 -7.07 -6.80
C LEU A 94 -20.08 -7.01 -5.28
N ASP A 95 -20.51 -5.92 -4.64
CA ASP A 95 -20.36 -5.74 -3.19
C ASP A 95 -21.42 -6.54 -2.38
N GLY A 96 -22.52 -6.92 -3.03
CA GLY A 96 -23.67 -7.55 -2.40
C GLY A 96 -24.58 -6.55 -1.65
N GLU A 97 -25.61 -7.08 -0.97
CA GLU A 97 -26.53 -6.26 -0.18
C GLU A 97 -25.87 -5.76 1.12
N LEU A 98 -25.95 -4.45 1.37
CA LEU A 98 -25.48 -3.88 2.64
C LEU A 98 -26.29 -4.42 3.81
N ARG A 99 -25.60 -4.76 4.92
CA ARG A 99 -26.24 -5.26 6.15
C ARG A 99 -27.32 -4.32 6.67
N THR A 100 -27.11 -3.01 6.58
CA THR A 100 -28.06 -1.98 7.01
C THR A 100 -29.33 -1.99 6.16
N GLU A 101 -29.21 -2.17 4.84
CA GLU A 101 -30.35 -2.21 3.94
C GLU A 101 -31.19 -3.47 4.18
N LYS A 102 -30.53 -4.62 4.37
CA LYS A 102 -31.20 -5.87 4.72
C LYS A 102 -31.95 -5.75 6.05
N GLU A 103 -31.30 -5.23 7.09
CA GLU A 103 -31.91 -5.02 8.40
C GLU A 103 -33.08 -4.02 8.32
N GLU A 104 -32.94 -2.92 7.59
CA GLU A 104 -34.01 -1.94 7.42
C GLU A 104 -35.22 -2.53 6.69
N ARG A 105 -34.97 -3.37 5.67
CA ARG A 105 -36.02 -4.09 4.94
C ARG A 105 -36.78 -5.05 5.85
N GLU A 106 -36.07 -5.80 6.69
CA GLU A 106 -36.67 -6.70 7.68
C GLU A 106 -37.43 -5.91 8.76
N ARG A 107 -36.84 -4.86 9.32
CA ARG A 107 -37.50 -3.97 10.28
C ARG A 107 -38.76 -3.32 9.70
N ARG A 108 -38.74 -2.95 8.42
CA ARG A 108 -39.91 -2.41 7.71
C ARG A 108 -40.99 -3.47 7.53
N LYS A 109 -40.63 -4.70 7.16
CA LYS A 109 -41.56 -5.84 7.09
C LYS A 109 -42.19 -6.10 8.45
N ASP A 110 -41.42 -6.13 9.53
CA ASP A 110 -41.94 -6.36 10.88
C ASP A 110 -42.83 -5.21 11.36
N LYS A 111 -42.45 -3.96 11.07
CA LYS A 111 -43.31 -2.80 11.34
C LYS A 111 -44.63 -2.87 10.56
N GLN A 112 -44.61 -3.33 9.31
CA GLN A 112 -45.81 -3.52 8.50
C GLN A 112 -46.68 -4.65 9.06
N LYS A 113 -46.11 -5.81 9.41
CA LYS A 113 -46.82 -6.91 10.07
C LYS A 113 -47.45 -6.46 11.37
N LEU A 114 -46.70 -5.74 12.21
CA LEU A 114 -47.22 -5.19 13.47
C LEU A 114 -48.35 -4.19 13.21
N LYS A 115 -48.25 -3.36 12.16
CA LYS A 115 -49.31 -2.41 11.80
C LYS A 115 -50.56 -3.14 11.32
N GLN A 116 -50.43 -4.12 10.43
CA GLN A 116 -51.54 -4.94 9.93
C GLN A 116 -52.22 -5.73 11.06
N TRP A 117 -51.43 -6.33 11.96
CA TRP A 117 -51.93 -6.99 13.16
C TRP A 117 -52.73 -6.00 14.04
N LYS A 118 -52.20 -4.79 14.25
CA LYS A 118 -52.90 -3.74 15.01
C LYS A 118 -54.18 -3.26 14.34
N GLU A 119 -54.22 -3.20 13.01
CA GLU A 119 -55.36 -2.68 12.25
C GLU A 119 -56.47 -3.73 12.10
N ASN A 120 -56.12 -5.02 11.97
CA ASN A 120 -57.08 -6.10 11.76
C ASN A 120 -57.53 -6.78 13.06
N ASP A 121 -56.62 -7.00 14.03
CA ASP A 121 -56.93 -7.80 15.22
C ASP A 121 -57.34 -6.96 16.45
N ILE A 122 -56.93 -5.69 16.54
CA ILE A 122 -57.35 -4.83 17.66
C ILE A 122 -58.86 -4.51 17.60
N PRO A 123 -59.47 -4.22 16.44
CA PRO A 123 -60.92 -4.02 16.38
C PRO A 123 -61.71 -5.28 16.77
N MET A 124 -61.20 -6.46 16.44
CA MET A 124 -61.89 -7.74 16.70
C MET A 124 -61.72 -8.22 18.15
N VAL A 125 -60.53 -8.08 18.75
CA VAL A 125 -60.25 -8.48 20.14
C VAL A 125 -60.84 -7.50 21.16
N VAL A 126 -60.92 -6.20 20.85
CA VAL A 126 -61.57 -5.20 21.72
C VAL A 126 -63.10 -5.33 21.70
N LEU A 127 -63.68 -5.85 20.61
CA LEU A 127 -65.13 -6.08 20.50
C LEU A 127 -65.60 -7.39 21.17
N GLN A 128 -64.71 -8.36 21.40
CA GLN A 128 -65.07 -9.73 21.79
C GLN A 128 -64.75 -10.11 23.25
N ASN A 129 -64.73 -9.14 24.16
CA ASN A 129 -64.67 -9.34 25.63
C ASN A 129 -63.36 -9.97 26.15
N GLN A 130 -62.46 -9.12 26.67
CA GLN A 130 -61.63 -9.40 27.84
C GLN A 130 -60.99 -8.11 28.34
N GLU A 131 -61.29 -7.73 29.58
CA GLU A 131 -60.77 -6.53 30.24
C GLU A 131 -59.22 -6.52 30.18
N PRO A 132 -58.57 -5.46 29.66
CA PRO A 132 -57.12 -5.43 29.58
C PRO A 132 -56.50 -5.31 30.98
N ALA A 133 -55.64 -6.27 31.32
CA ALA A 133 -54.92 -6.35 32.59
C ALA A 133 -54.32 -4.98 32.99
N LYS A 134 -54.75 -4.49 34.16
CA LYS A 134 -54.38 -3.20 34.76
C LYS A 134 -52.86 -3.05 34.85
N LYS A 135 -52.28 -2.12 34.09
CA LYS A 135 -50.91 -1.65 34.29
C LYS A 135 -50.82 -0.90 35.63
N ARG A 136 -49.82 -1.22 36.45
CA ARG A 136 -49.58 -0.68 37.81
C ARG A 136 -49.60 0.87 37.83
N ARG A 137 -50.31 1.46 38.79
CA ARG A 137 -50.37 2.91 39.02
C ARG A 137 -49.03 3.38 39.61
N LYS A 138 -48.57 4.58 39.21
CA LYS A 138 -47.33 5.20 39.74
C LYS A 138 -47.45 5.38 41.27
N LEU A 139 -46.38 5.06 41.98
CA LEU A 139 -46.26 5.22 43.43
C LEU A 139 -46.29 6.72 43.76
N VAL A 140 -47.34 7.18 44.43
CA VAL A 140 -47.43 8.54 44.99
C VAL A 140 -47.10 8.40 46.47
N LEU A 141 -45.91 8.87 46.85
CA LEU A 141 -45.50 8.93 48.25
C LEU A 141 -46.12 10.16 48.93
N PRO A 142 -46.34 10.14 50.26
CA PRO A 142 -46.77 11.31 51.01
C PRO A 142 -45.77 12.45 50.89
N GLU A 143 -46.27 13.69 50.79
CA GLU A 143 -45.44 14.88 50.73
C GLU A 143 -44.52 14.99 51.97
N PRO A 144 -43.26 15.45 51.81
CA PRO A 144 -42.30 15.53 52.90
C PRO A 144 -42.84 16.41 54.02
N ARG A 145 -42.73 15.93 55.27
CA ARG A 145 -43.27 16.60 56.46
C ARG A 145 -42.45 17.79 56.97
N ILE A 146 -41.38 18.15 56.27
CA ILE A 146 -40.45 19.22 56.66
C ILE A 146 -40.70 20.39 55.72
N SER A 147 -40.96 21.57 56.28
CA SER A 147 -41.18 22.77 55.48
C SER A 147 -39.83 23.35 55.01
N ASP A 148 -39.79 24.00 53.84
CA ASP A 148 -38.55 24.63 53.32
C ASP A 148 -37.93 25.65 54.27
N GLN A 149 -38.74 26.22 55.19
CA GLN A 149 -38.27 27.13 56.23
C GLN A 149 -37.47 26.41 57.32
N GLU A 150 -37.91 25.22 57.73
CA GLU A 150 -37.15 24.36 58.66
C GLU A 150 -35.86 23.88 58.00
N LEU A 151 -35.90 23.56 56.69
CA LEU A 151 -34.70 23.21 55.92
C LEU A 151 -33.69 24.38 55.89
N GLN A 152 -34.16 25.61 55.68
CA GLN A 152 -33.31 26.81 55.71
C GLN A 152 -32.74 27.10 57.11
N GLN A 153 -33.50 26.85 58.17
CA GLN A 153 -33.01 26.97 59.54
C GLN A 153 -31.95 25.90 59.86
N VAL A 154 -32.14 24.66 59.40
CA VAL A 154 -31.13 23.60 59.55
C VAL A 154 -29.85 23.94 58.77
N VAL A 155 -29.97 24.52 57.58
CA VAL A 155 -28.81 24.99 56.79
C VAL A 155 -28.10 26.17 57.47
N LYS A 156 -28.85 27.13 58.03
CA LYS A 156 -28.28 28.25 58.80
C LYS A 156 -27.60 27.77 60.09
N LEU A 157 -28.20 26.81 60.78
CA LEU A 157 -27.63 26.21 61.98
C LEU A 157 -26.36 25.41 61.62
N GLY A 158 -26.36 24.71 60.49
CA GLY A 158 -25.19 24.04 59.93
C GLY A 158 -24.04 25.01 59.65
N ARG A 159 -24.31 26.14 58.97
CA ARG A 159 -23.31 27.19 58.73
C ARG A 159 -22.83 27.87 60.02
N ALA A 160 -23.71 28.07 60.99
CA ALA A 160 -23.33 28.63 62.29
C ALA A 160 -22.45 27.66 63.09
N SER A 161 -22.74 26.35 63.02
CA SER A 161 -21.91 25.31 63.65
C SER A 161 -20.53 25.16 62.99
N GLU A 162 -20.46 25.38 61.67
CA GLU A 162 -19.20 25.40 60.90
C GLU A 162 -18.35 26.63 61.27
N ALA A 163 -18.95 27.82 61.31
CA ALA A 163 -18.26 29.05 61.73
C ALA A 163 -17.78 29.00 63.20
N ALA A 164 -18.56 28.39 64.10
CA ALA A 164 -18.13 28.18 65.49
C ALA A 164 -16.97 27.16 65.59
N ARG A 165 -16.92 26.17 64.70
CA ARG A 165 -15.80 25.24 64.56
C ARG A 165 -14.54 25.98 64.07
N GLU A 166 -14.65 26.81 63.04
CA GLU A 166 -13.53 27.62 62.51
C GLU A 166 -12.93 28.54 63.60
N VAL A 167 -13.77 29.25 64.36
CA VAL A 167 -13.31 30.10 65.48
C VAL A 167 -12.67 29.28 66.60
N SER A 168 -13.13 28.05 66.84
CA SER A 168 -12.51 27.16 67.84
C SER A 168 -11.17 26.60 67.37
N THR A 169 -10.95 26.47 66.05
CA THR A 169 -9.66 26.04 65.48
C THR A 169 -8.59 27.16 65.44
N GLU A 170 -9.00 28.43 65.48
CA GLU A 170 -8.09 29.60 65.50
C GLU A 170 -7.49 29.86 66.90
N GLY A 171 -8.13 29.35 67.95
CA GLY A 171 -7.74 29.49 69.36
C GLY A 171 -6.72 28.45 69.86
N GLY A 172 -5.63 28.20 69.14
CA GLY A 172 -4.32 27.79 69.67
C GLY A 172 -4.18 26.66 70.72
N HIS A 173 -5.15 25.78 70.94
CA HIS A 173 -5.01 24.64 71.85
C HIS A 173 -6.01 23.53 71.54
N GLN A 174 -5.59 22.41 70.90
CA GLN A 174 -6.15 21.06 71.15
C GLN A 174 -5.34 19.94 70.41
N PRO A 175 -4.99 18.84 71.09
CA PRO A 175 -4.37 17.63 70.53
C PRO A 175 -5.39 16.52 70.17
N SER A 176 -6.62 16.84 69.75
CA SER A 176 -7.68 15.84 69.51
C SER A 176 -8.50 16.02 68.22
N ASP A 177 -7.91 16.62 67.18
CA ASP A 177 -8.59 16.88 65.89
C ASP A 177 -8.60 15.66 64.94
N THR A 178 -7.89 14.58 65.26
CA THR A 178 -7.75 13.37 64.42
C THR A 178 -8.83 12.30 64.61
N LEU A 179 -9.82 12.52 65.49
CA LEU A 179 -10.91 11.57 65.75
C LEU A 179 -12.28 12.02 65.24
N LEU A 180 -12.41 13.25 64.72
CA LEU A 180 -13.63 13.75 64.10
C LEU A 180 -13.47 13.72 62.57
N ALA A 181 -13.85 12.60 61.95
CA ALA A 181 -13.86 12.48 60.50
C ALA A 181 -15.03 13.28 59.90
N ASP A 182 -14.71 14.33 59.16
CA ASP A 182 -15.67 15.11 58.39
C ASP A 182 -16.12 14.33 57.16
N TYR A 183 -17.40 13.92 57.15
CA TYR A 183 -18.08 13.44 55.94
C TYR A 183 -18.71 14.63 55.20
N SER A 184 -17.89 15.58 54.76
CA SER A 184 -18.27 16.53 53.73
C SER A 184 -17.88 15.96 52.37
N LEU A 185 -18.91 15.72 51.55
CA LEU A 185 -18.81 15.29 50.17
C LEU A 185 -17.78 16.14 49.42
N THR A 186 -16.88 15.44 48.73
CA THR A 186 -15.72 15.93 48.00
C THR A 186 -16.08 17.08 47.03
N PRO A 187 -15.54 18.30 47.20
CA PRO A 187 -15.66 19.33 46.17
C PRO A 187 -14.51 19.22 45.16
N ALA A 188 -14.86 19.42 43.90
CA ALA A 188 -13.95 19.60 42.79
C ALA A 188 -13.39 21.03 42.75
N GLY A 189 -12.10 21.17 42.41
CA GLY A 189 -11.40 22.45 42.11
C GLY A 189 -11.02 23.24 43.38
N ASP A 190 -9.81 23.79 43.54
CA ASP A 190 -8.98 24.43 42.54
C ASP A 190 -7.52 24.63 43.03
N THR A 191 -6.63 24.89 42.07
CA THR A 191 -5.30 25.52 42.20
C THR A 191 -4.18 24.84 43.02
N GLN A 192 -3.48 23.88 42.41
CA GLN A 192 -2.04 23.71 42.60
C GLN A 192 -1.34 23.48 41.25
N THR A 193 -0.11 23.98 41.15
CA THR A 193 0.80 23.92 39.99
C THR A 193 0.85 22.52 39.35
N PRO A 194 0.85 22.40 38.01
CA PRO A 194 0.88 21.10 37.35
C PRO A 194 2.27 20.47 37.52
N ARG A 195 2.43 19.64 38.55
CA ARG A 195 3.44 18.58 38.55
C ARG A 195 3.06 17.57 37.48
N THR A 196 4.05 17.15 36.70
CA THR A 196 3.97 16.04 35.74
C THR A 196 3.18 14.86 36.32
N PRO A 197 2.16 14.31 35.62
CA PRO A 197 1.56 13.05 36.06
C PRO A 197 2.63 11.96 35.94
N ALA A 198 3.18 11.55 37.09
CA ALA A 198 3.85 10.26 37.18
C ALA A 198 2.82 9.18 36.85
N LEU A 199 3.23 8.17 36.09
CA LEU A 199 2.39 7.06 35.66
C LEU A 199 1.85 6.31 36.90
N THR A 200 0.62 6.60 37.34
CA THR A 200 0.06 6.15 38.63
C THR A 200 -0.34 4.69 38.70
N THR A 201 0.06 3.85 37.75
CA THR A 201 -0.19 2.40 37.82
C THR A 201 1.06 1.66 37.37
N ASP A 202 1.67 0.93 38.29
CA ASP A 202 2.81 0.06 38.01
C ASP A 202 2.35 -1.09 37.09
N ARG A 203 2.69 -0.99 35.81
CA ARG A 203 2.21 -1.89 34.75
C ARG A 203 2.72 -3.32 34.94
N ILE A 204 3.91 -3.46 35.53
CA ILE A 204 4.52 -4.75 35.85
C ILE A 204 3.72 -5.43 36.97
N LEU A 205 3.28 -4.65 37.96
CA LEU A 205 2.43 -5.16 39.04
C LEU A 205 1.06 -5.61 38.51
N GLN A 206 0.50 -4.87 37.56
CA GLN A 206 -0.77 -5.22 36.92
C GLN A 206 -0.67 -6.49 36.06
N GLU A 207 0.44 -6.66 35.33
CA GLU A 207 0.72 -7.90 34.58
C GLU A 207 0.94 -9.09 35.52
N ALA A 208 1.69 -8.90 36.61
CA ALA A 208 1.91 -9.94 37.61
C ALA A 208 0.58 -10.40 38.25
N HIS A 209 -0.35 -9.47 38.48
CA HIS A 209 -1.69 -9.80 38.97
C HIS A 209 -2.51 -10.59 37.93
N ASN A 210 -2.44 -10.22 36.65
CA ASN A 210 -3.08 -10.98 35.57
C ASN A 210 -2.47 -12.39 35.41
N MET A 211 -1.15 -12.52 35.52
CA MET A 211 -0.45 -13.82 35.52
C MET A 211 -0.89 -14.68 36.71
N MET A 212 -0.97 -14.13 37.92
CA MET A 212 -1.48 -14.85 39.09
C MET A 212 -2.96 -15.25 38.93
N ALA A 213 -3.76 -14.44 38.25
CA ALA A 213 -5.14 -14.78 37.94
C ALA A 213 -5.25 -15.90 36.90
N LEU A 214 -4.32 -15.99 35.94
CA LEU A 214 -4.27 -17.06 34.93
C LEU A 214 -3.70 -18.37 35.47
N THR A 215 -2.70 -18.33 36.35
CA THR A 215 -2.10 -19.55 36.94
C THR A 215 -3.04 -20.30 37.87
N ARG A 216 -4.05 -19.60 38.42
CA ARG A 216 -5.07 -20.19 39.31
C ARG A 216 -6.30 -20.72 38.56
N VAL A 217 -6.38 -20.54 37.23
CA VAL A 217 -7.53 -20.98 36.43
C VAL A 217 -7.27 -22.38 35.88
N ASP A 218 -8.17 -23.31 36.21
CA ASP A 218 -8.15 -24.68 35.67
C ASP A 218 -8.33 -24.68 34.14
N THR A 219 -7.86 -25.75 33.49
CA THR A 219 -7.89 -25.89 32.03
C THR A 219 -9.24 -25.50 31.42
N PRO A 220 -9.25 -24.82 30.26
CA PRO A 220 -10.49 -24.34 29.62
C PRO A 220 -11.48 -25.45 29.25
N LEU A 221 -11.03 -26.71 29.24
CA LEU A 221 -11.87 -27.89 28.99
C LEU A 221 -12.89 -28.18 30.10
N LYS A 222 -12.67 -27.67 31.33
CA LYS A 222 -13.56 -27.90 32.49
C LYS A 222 -14.88 -27.12 32.39
N GLY A 223 -14.95 -26.09 31.52
CA GLY A 223 -16.11 -25.23 31.32
C GLY A 223 -16.36 -24.27 32.50
N GLY A 224 -16.63 -22.99 32.21
CA GLY A 224 -16.87 -21.95 33.21
C GLY A 224 -16.80 -20.52 32.63
N LEU A 225 -17.07 -19.51 33.46
CA LEU A 225 -16.87 -18.10 33.11
C LEU A 225 -15.38 -17.74 33.25
N ASN A 226 -14.79 -17.13 32.22
CA ASN A 226 -13.38 -16.73 32.21
C ASN A 226 -13.09 -15.64 33.25
N THR A 227 -11.87 -15.63 33.81
CA THR A 227 -11.42 -14.60 34.76
C THR A 227 -11.25 -13.24 34.08
N HIS A 228 -11.73 -12.17 34.73
CA HIS A 228 -11.61 -10.81 34.21
C HIS A 228 -10.16 -10.32 34.29
N LEU A 229 -9.53 -10.11 33.13
CA LEU A 229 -8.16 -9.58 33.02
C LEU A 229 -8.17 -8.06 32.82
N GLN A 230 -7.24 -7.36 33.47
CA GLN A 230 -7.06 -5.92 33.27
C GLN A 230 -6.22 -5.66 32.00
N SER A 231 -6.59 -4.65 31.20
CA SER A 231 -5.93 -4.37 29.91
C SER A 231 -4.53 -3.74 30.09
N SER A 232 -3.48 -4.47 29.72
CA SER A 232 -2.10 -3.97 29.65
C SER A 232 -1.60 -3.83 28.20
N ASN A 233 -0.64 -2.94 27.95
CA ASN A 233 -0.10 -2.62 26.61
C ASN A 233 0.85 -3.70 26.01
N PHE A 234 0.83 -4.92 26.55
CA PHE A 234 1.66 -6.07 26.14
C PHE A 234 0.91 -7.04 25.23
N SER A 235 0.17 -6.54 24.26
CA SER A 235 -0.57 -7.38 23.30
C SER A 235 0.33 -8.09 22.26
N GLY A 236 1.65 -7.84 22.26
CA GLY A 236 2.58 -8.40 21.27
C GLY A 236 4.02 -8.50 21.77
N MET A 237 4.91 -9.06 20.93
CA MET A 237 6.30 -9.43 21.27
C MET A 237 7.22 -8.22 21.56
N THR A 238 6.76 -7.00 21.30
CA THR A 238 7.42 -5.75 21.70
C THR A 238 6.38 -4.83 22.36
N PRO A 239 6.72 -4.13 23.46
CA PRO A 239 5.78 -3.24 24.13
C PRO A 239 5.38 -2.09 23.17
N GLN A 240 4.09 -1.76 23.11
CA GLN A 240 3.64 -0.60 22.32
C GLN A 240 4.26 0.69 22.89
N ARG A 241 4.93 1.45 22.01
CA ARG A 241 5.66 2.66 22.38
C ARG A 241 4.69 3.83 22.54
N GLU A 242 4.44 4.23 23.78
CA GLU A 242 3.55 5.35 24.11
C GLU A 242 4.34 6.67 24.05
N ILE A 243 3.99 7.54 23.12
CA ILE A 243 4.68 8.83 22.92
C ILE A 243 4.17 9.81 23.99
N VAL A 244 4.96 10.00 25.05
CA VAL A 244 4.70 11.01 26.07
C VAL A 244 4.84 12.39 25.42
N THR A 245 3.70 13.02 25.17
CA THR A 245 3.65 14.36 24.58
C THR A 245 3.55 15.37 25.71
N THR A 246 4.58 16.20 25.91
CA THR A 246 4.56 17.29 26.88
C THR A 246 3.57 18.36 26.43
N PRO A 247 2.54 18.73 27.23
CA PRO A 247 1.67 19.84 26.88
C PRO A 247 2.40 21.17 27.11
N ASN A 248 2.56 21.95 26.05
CA ASN A 248 3.23 23.25 26.05
C ASN A 248 2.35 24.31 26.75
N THR A 249 2.81 24.87 27.87
CA THR A 249 2.05 25.79 28.74
C THR A 249 2.27 27.27 28.37
N VAL A 250 2.00 27.66 27.12
CA VAL A 250 2.19 29.06 26.68
C VAL A 250 0.97 29.60 25.94
N HIS A 251 -0.21 29.48 26.53
CA HIS A 251 -1.39 30.26 26.11
C HIS A 251 -2.26 30.60 27.32
N THR A 252 -1.71 31.38 28.26
CA THR A 252 -2.48 32.04 29.31
C THR A 252 -1.92 33.43 29.59
N THR A 253 -2.19 34.39 28.71
CA THR A 253 -2.27 35.82 29.07
C THR A 253 -3.37 36.49 28.24
N PRO A 254 -4.37 37.14 28.86
CA PRO A 254 -5.26 38.06 28.18
C PRO A 254 -4.66 39.48 28.21
N PHE A 255 -5.02 40.31 27.23
CA PHE A 255 -4.62 41.72 27.01
C PHE A 255 -3.33 41.98 26.21
N ARG A 256 -3.44 42.63 25.05
CA ARG A 256 -3.51 44.12 24.94
C ARG A 256 -3.55 44.58 23.46
N SER A 257 -4.44 45.53 23.20
CA SER A 257 -4.52 46.43 22.03
C SER A 257 -3.31 47.37 21.96
N GLN A 258 -2.81 47.65 20.75
CA GLN A 258 -1.70 48.59 20.52
C GLN A 258 -2.15 50.04 20.35
N HIS A 259 -1.39 50.93 21.00
CA HIS A 259 -0.94 52.29 20.64
C HIS A 259 0.16 52.60 21.70
N SER A 260 1.33 53.16 21.45
CA SER A 260 1.96 53.90 20.34
C SER A 260 3.48 53.95 20.61
N ASP A 261 4.28 54.19 19.57
CA ASP A 261 5.67 54.70 19.59
C ASP A 261 6.75 53.84 20.28
N ALA A 262 7.96 53.63 19.77
CA ALA A 262 8.71 54.17 18.65
C ALA A 262 10.04 53.38 18.51
N LEU A 263 10.59 53.43 17.29
CA LEU A 263 12.02 53.36 16.94
C LEU A 263 12.79 52.00 16.87
N HIS A 264 13.38 51.83 15.68
CA HIS A 264 14.63 51.15 15.29
C HIS A 264 14.62 49.66 14.86
N ALA A 265 14.78 49.48 13.53
CA ALA A 265 15.41 48.34 12.87
C ALA A 265 16.96 48.43 13.04
N PRO A 266 17.79 47.36 12.86
CA PRO A 266 17.92 46.63 11.59
C PRO A 266 18.25 45.10 11.64
N ALA A 267 18.07 44.46 10.48
CA ALA A 267 18.82 43.35 9.86
C ALA A 267 19.58 42.26 10.68
N GLY A 268 19.24 40.99 10.39
CA GLY A 268 20.15 40.09 9.66
C GLY A 268 20.90 38.96 10.41
N GLY A 269 20.54 37.69 10.09
CA GLY A 269 21.38 36.47 10.01
C GLY A 269 22.06 35.94 11.28
N GLY A 270 22.14 34.65 11.61
CA GLY A 270 21.83 33.37 10.96
C GLY A 270 22.66 32.28 11.67
N PHE A 271 22.16 31.04 11.81
CA PHE A 271 22.98 29.80 11.71
C PHE A 271 22.09 28.54 11.65
N HIS A 272 22.11 27.94 10.46
CA HIS A 272 22.09 26.54 10.03
C HIS A 272 21.66 25.38 10.95
N THR A 273 20.88 24.52 10.30
CA THR A 273 20.35 23.17 10.57
C THR A 273 21.41 22.08 10.84
N PRO A 274 21.01 20.85 11.24
CA PRO A 274 20.63 19.88 10.21
C PRO A 274 19.23 19.28 10.38
N ASN A 275 18.67 18.99 9.20
CA ASN A 275 17.43 18.30 8.93
C ASN A 275 17.26 16.96 9.66
N LEU A 276 16.02 16.70 10.06
CA LEU A 276 15.35 15.43 9.78
C LEU A 276 13.95 15.76 9.21
N ASP A 277 13.88 15.76 7.88
CA ASP A 277 12.76 16.19 7.02
C ASP A 277 11.45 15.41 7.30
N GLY A 278 10.25 16.00 7.22
CA GLY A 278 9.87 17.30 6.68
C GLY A 278 8.69 17.16 5.72
N ASN A 279 7.49 17.50 6.19
CA ASN A 279 6.31 17.74 5.36
C ASN A 279 5.93 19.23 5.45
N SER A 280 5.96 19.89 4.29
CA SER A 280 5.16 21.06 3.86
C SER A 280 5.30 22.43 4.57
N GLY A 281 5.71 23.44 3.79
CA GLY A 281 5.51 24.85 4.09
C GLY A 281 5.87 25.80 2.93
N ALA A 282 4.84 26.27 2.22
CA ALA A 282 4.68 27.57 1.54
C ALA A 282 5.86 28.20 0.75
N VAL A 283 5.69 28.28 -0.59
CA VAL A 283 6.28 29.32 -1.44
C VAL A 283 5.15 29.88 -2.33
N ALA A 284 5.04 31.20 -2.39
CA ALA A 284 4.14 31.92 -3.29
C ALA A 284 4.44 31.58 -4.76
N PRO A 285 3.44 31.51 -5.66
CA PRO A 285 3.68 31.13 -7.05
C PRO A 285 4.20 32.32 -7.85
N THR A 286 5.39 32.19 -8.44
CA THR A 286 5.73 32.91 -9.67
C THR A 286 5.27 32.08 -10.88
N PRO A 287 4.73 32.69 -11.95
CA PRO A 287 4.34 31.95 -13.15
C PRO A 287 5.59 31.63 -13.98
N ILE A 288 5.80 30.34 -14.25
CA ILE A 288 6.86 29.86 -15.14
C ILE A 288 6.30 29.86 -16.58
N CYS A 289 6.81 30.82 -17.36
CA CYS A 289 7.04 30.84 -18.82
C CYS A 289 6.20 29.91 -19.72
N ASP A 290 5.18 30.50 -20.35
CA ASP A 290 4.39 29.93 -21.45
C ASP A 290 5.22 29.91 -22.75
N LYS A 291 5.66 28.72 -23.18
CA LYS A 291 6.43 28.51 -24.43
C LYS A 291 5.55 28.53 -25.69
N LEU A 292 4.24 28.74 -25.58
CA LEU A 292 3.30 28.77 -26.72
C LEU A 292 2.43 30.04 -26.78
N SER A 293 2.66 31.05 -25.93
CA SER A 293 1.91 32.32 -25.95
C SER A 293 0.38 32.15 -25.99
N ILE A 294 -0.14 31.10 -25.34
CA ILE A 294 -1.56 30.81 -25.24
C ILE A 294 -2.21 31.74 -24.20
N ASN A 295 -1.45 32.18 -23.21
CA ASN A 295 -1.84 33.25 -22.30
C ASN A 295 -1.27 34.57 -22.81
N ARG A 296 -1.84 35.11 -23.89
CA ARG A 296 -1.58 36.50 -24.28
C ARG A 296 -2.16 37.40 -23.19
N GLU A 297 -1.31 37.82 -22.25
CA GLU A 297 -1.67 38.83 -21.25
C GLU A 297 -1.79 40.19 -21.94
N GLU A 298 -2.88 40.38 -22.66
CA GLU A 298 -3.26 41.65 -23.24
C GLU A 298 -3.85 42.53 -22.14
N GLY A 299 -2.94 43.20 -21.41
CA GLY A 299 -3.11 44.60 -21.02
C GLY A 299 -4.37 44.97 -20.22
N ALA A 300 -4.62 44.32 -19.08
CA ALA A 300 -5.52 44.88 -18.07
C ALA A 300 -4.88 44.81 -16.69
N VAL A 301 -4.44 45.97 -16.19
CA VAL A 301 -4.09 46.20 -14.78
C VAL A 301 -5.36 45.96 -13.95
N VAL A 302 -5.60 44.72 -13.54
CA VAL A 302 -6.73 44.35 -12.68
C VAL A 302 -6.23 44.27 -11.25
N GLY A 303 -6.71 45.17 -10.40
CA GLY A 303 -6.29 45.30 -9.01
C GLY A 303 -6.45 44.01 -8.20
N HIS A 304 -5.60 43.82 -7.19
CA HIS A 304 -5.42 42.61 -6.37
C HIS A 304 -6.63 42.19 -5.49
N THR A 305 -7.85 42.64 -5.78
CA THR A 305 -9.03 42.26 -5.00
C THR A 305 -9.70 41.03 -5.64
N PRO A 306 -10.00 39.96 -4.88
CA PRO A 306 -10.57 38.72 -5.42
C PRO A 306 -11.92 38.94 -6.12
N GLN A 307 -12.64 40.00 -5.75
CA GLN A 307 -13.92 40.37 -6.36
C GLN A 307 -13.79 40.83 -7.81
N THR A 308 -12.72 41.55 -8.17
CA THR A 308 -12.53 42.06 -9.54
C THR A 308 -12.10 40.94 -10.50
N MET A 309 -11.31 39.99 -10.01
CA MET A 309 -10.95 38.78 -10.75
C MET A 309 -12.16 37.90 -11.08
N HIS A 310 -13.14 37.79 -10.18
CA HIS A 310 -14.38 37.07 -10.45
C HIS A 310 -15.25 37.75 -11.52
N ILE A 311 -15.30 39.07 -11.55
CA ILE A 311 -16.04 39.83 -12.57
C ILE A 311 -15.38 39.66 -13.94
N TYR A 312 -14.05 39.73 -14.01
CA TYR A 312 -13.30 39.50 -15.25
C TYR A 312 -13.50 38.08 -15.79
N GLN A 313 -13.44 37.06 -14.94
CA GLN A 313 -13.73 35.68 -15.33
C GLN A 313 -15.18 35.49 -15.81
N ARG A 314 -16.14 36.24 -15.25
CA ARG A 314 -17.53 36.21 -15.72
C ARG A 314 -17.65 36.82 -17.12
N GLN A 315 -17.01 37.97 -17.35
CA GLN A 315 -17.02 38.64 -18.65
C GLN A 315 -16.37 37.77 -19.75
N LEU A 316 -15.25 37.09 -19.46
CA LEU A 316 -14.64 36.13 -20.38
C LEU A 316 -15.56 34.97 -20.73
N LYS A 317 -16.31 34.45 -19.75
CA LYS A 317 -17.29 33.38 -19.99
C LYS A 317 -18.46 33.85 -20.85
N GLU A 318 -18.93 35.07 -20.64
CA GLU A 318 -20.00 35.66 -21.46
C GLU A 318 -19.54 35.88 -22.92
N GLN A 319 -18.31 36.32 -23.13
CA GLN A 319 -17.71 36.43 -24.46
C GLN A 319 -17.63 35.06 -25.16
N LEU A 320 -17.16 34.02 -24.47
CA LEU A 320 -17.12 32.66 -25.01
C LEU A 320 -18.51 32.11 -25.30
N LEU A 321 -19.49 32.34 -24.42
CA LEU A 321 -20.87 31.94 -24.65
C LEU A 321 -21.48 32.65 -25.86
N SER A 322 -21.16 33.92 -26.08
CA SER A 322 -21.60 34.65 -27.29
C SER A 322 -21.01 34.05 -28.58
N GLY A 323 -19.74 33.62 -28.54
CA GLY A 323 -19.07 32.98 -29.68
C GLY A 323 -19.50 31.54 -29.92
N LEU A 324 -19.95 30.81 -28.89
CA LEU A 324 -20.52 29.47 -29.05
C LEU A 324 -21.99 29.52 -29.50
N ASN A 325 -22.75 30.53 -29.06
CA ASN A 325 -24.13 30.74 -29.51
C ASN A 325 -24.22 31.28 -30.93
N SER A 326 -23.14 31.84 -31.50
CA SER A 326 -23.10 32.25 -32.91
C SER A 326 -22.83 31.08 -33.87
N LEU A 327 -22.53 29.88 -33.35
CA LEU A 327 -22.37 28.70 -34.18
C LEU A 327 -23.74 28.18 -34.63
N PRO A 328 -23.92 27.86 -35.92
CA PRO A 328 -25.16 27.27 -36.41
C PRO A 328 -25.43 25.93 -35.70
N ALA A 329 -26.69 25.70 -35.34
CA ALA A 329 -27.08 24.48 -34.63
C ALA A 329 -26.70 23.24 -35.48
N PRO A 330 -26.08 22.21 -34.86
CA PRO A 330 -25.65 21.03 -35.59
C PRO A 330 -26.87 20.31 -36.15
N ARG A 331 -26.94 20.20 -37.48
CA ARG A 331 -27.95 19.39 -38.15
C ARG A 331 -27.46 17.95 -38.20
N ASN A 332 -27.99 17.13 -37.31
CA ASN A 332 -27.80 15.67 -37.29
C ASN A 332 -28.96 14.97 -38.03
N ASP A 333 -29.20 15.34 -39.29
CA ASP A 333 -30.12 14.63 -40.16
C ASP A 333 -29.31 14.01 -41.31
N TYR A 334 -28.72 12.84 -41.06
CA TYR A 334 -28.17 11.99 -42.12
C TYR A 334 -29.17 10.85 -42.34
N GLU A 335 -30.06 11.02 -43.32
CA GLU A 335 -30.81 9.92 -43.89
C GLU A 335 -29.84 9.12 -44.76
N ILE A 336 -29.41 7.95 -44.28
CA ILE A 336 -28.61 7.00 -45.07
C ILE A 336 -29.54 6.46 -46.15
N VAL A 337 -29.60 7.15 -47.28
CA VAL A 337 -30.14 6.60 -48.52
C VAL A 337 -29.14 5.57 -48.99
N VAL A 338 -29.41 4.30 -48.70
CA VAL A 338 -28.75 3.17 -49.36
C VAL A 338 -29.25 3.19 -50.81
N PRO A 339 -28.39 3.47 -51.81
CA PRO A 339 -28.82 3.39 -53.20
C PRO A 339 -29.01 1.91 -53.57
N ASP A 340 -30.26 1.53 -53.86
CA ASP A 340 -30.59 0.25 -54.48
C ASP A 340 -30.08 0.27 -55.94
N SER A 341 -28.80 -0.01 -56.13
CA SER A 341 -28.22 -0.27 -57.46
C SER A 341 -27.05 -1.24 -57.31
N GLU A 342 -27.37 -2.51 -57.49
CA GLU A 342 -26.42 -3.59 -57.74
C GLU A 342 -25.67 -3.31 -59.05
N GLU A 343 -24.50 -2.67 -58.97
CA GLU A 343 -23.43 -2.85 -59.96
C GLU A 343 -22.09 -2.90 -59.23
N GLU A 344 -21.53 -4.11 -59.09
CA GLU A 344 -20.14 -4.33 -58.69
C GLU A 344 -19.18 -3.68 -59.71
N ILE A 345 -18.92 -2.39 -59.55
CA ILE A 345 -17.74 -1.76 -60.13
C ILE A 345 -16.60 -2.01 -59.15
N LYS A 346 -15.90 -3.13 -59.33
CA LYS A 346 -14.56 -3.33 -58.75
C LYS A 346 -13.61 -2.30 -59.35
N ALA A 347 -13.57 -1.12 -58.75
CA ALA A 347 -12.46 -0.20 -58.96
C ALA A 347 -11.16 -0.93 -58.54
N PRO A 348 -10.11 -0.90 -59.38
CA PRO A 348 -8.83 -1.49 -59.00
C PRO A 348 -8.29 -0.67 -57.83
N VAL A 349 -8.33 -1.23 -56.63
CA VAL A 349 -7.67 -0.64 -55.47
C VAL A 349 -6.17 -0.84 -55.69
N ASP A 350 -5.46 0.24 -55.97
CA ASP A 350 -4.00 0.26 -56.03
C ASP A 350 -3.45 -0.28 -54.71
N THR A 351 -3.05 -1.56 -54.69
CA THR A 351 -2.47 -2.26 -53.52
C THR A 351 -1.10 -1.73 -53.11
N VAL A 352 -0.61 -0.66 -53.75
CA VAL A 352 0.74 -0.11 -53.55
C VAL A 352 0.77 0.90 -52.40
N ASN A 353 -0.37 1.47 -51.99
CA ASN A 353 -0.46 2.49 -50.94
C ASN A 353 -1.45 2.13 -49.82
N SER A 354 -1.64 0.85 -49.51
CA SER A 354 -2.33 0.48 -48.27
C SER A 354 -1.35 0.67 -47.12
N VAL A 355 -1.59 1.68 -46.27
CA VAL A 355 -0.85 1.85 -45.02
C VAL A 355 -1.03 0.57 -44.21
N GLU A 356 0.07 -0.13 -43.89
CA GLU A 356 0.05 -1.36 -43.10
C GLU A 356 -0.73 -1.12 -41.79
N ASP A 357 -1.62 -2.05 -41.44
CA ASP A 357 -2.36 -1.97 -40.18
C ASP A 357 -1.35 -1.96 -39.02
N GLN A 358 -1.63 -1.21 -37.95
CA GLN A 358 -0.72 -1.09 -36.81
C GLN A 358 -0.35 -2.47 -36.21
N ALA A 359 -1.26 -3.44 -36.29
CA ALA A 359 -1.02 -4.82 -35.86
C ALA A 359 0.05 -5.53 -36.71
N ASP A 360 0.11 -5.28 -38.02
CA ASP A 360 1.11 -5.88 -38.92
C ASP A 360 2.50 -5.29 -38.68
N VAL A 361 2.56 -3.97 -38.40
CA VAL A 361 3.80 -3.30 -37.99
C VAL A 361 4.33 -3.85 -36.67
N ASP A 362 3.45 -4.01 -35.68
CA ASP A 362 3.81 -4.53 -34.37
C ASP A 362 4.26 -6.00 -34.44
N THR A 363 3.59 -6.84 -35.26
CA THR A 363 3.99 -8.24 -35.45
C THR A 363 5.35 -8.36 -36.15
N ARG A 364 5.63 -7.53 -37.17
CA ARG A 364 6.94 -7.48 -37.82
C ARG A 364 8.03 -7.06 -36.84
N TYR A 365 7.77 -6.02 -36.05
CA TYR A 365 8.70 -5.55 -35.02
C TYR A 365 9.02 -6.63 -33.98
N LEU A 366 7.99 -7.34 -33.49
CA LEU A 366 8.17 -8.46 -32.57
C LEU A 366 8.95 -9.62 -33.20
N ALA A 367 8.72 -9.92 -34.49
CA ALA A 367 9.47 -10.94 -35.20
C ALA A 367 10.96 -10.56 -35.36
N GLU A 368 11.25 -9.30 -35.70
CA GLU A 368 12.62 -8.78 -35.77
C GLU A 368 13.33 -8.82 -34.40
N LEU A 369 12.63 -8.48 -33.32
CA LEU A 369 13.16 -8.59 -31.96
C LEU A 369 13.46 -10.04 -31.60
N LYS A 370 12.54 -10.97 -31.87
CA LYS A 370 12.74 -12.41 -31.62
C LYS A 370 13.94 -12.95 -32.39
N ALA A 371 14.04 -12.63 -33.68
CA ALA A 371 15.17 -13.05 -34.51
C ALA A 371 16.52 -12.52 -33.97
N LYS A 372 16.56 -11.26 -33.49
CA LYS A 372 17.76 -10.70 -32.85
C LYS A 372 18.12 -11.44 -31.57
N CYS A 373 17.14 -11.73 -30.71
CA CYS A 373 17.35 -12.49 -29.48
C CYS A 373 17.83 -13.92 -29.76
N GLU A 374 17.28 -14.59 -30.78
CA GLU A 374 17.69 -15.93 -31.20
C GLU A 374 19.14 -15.94 -31.72
N LEU A 375 19.52 -14.96 -32.55
CA LEU A 375 20.90 -14.81 -33.01
C LEU A 375 21.87 -14.55 -31.86
N GLU A 376 21.51 -13.67 -30.92
CA GLU A 376 22.32 -13.40 -29.73
C GLU A 376 22.46 -14.66 -28.88
N MET A 377 21.38 -15.42 -28.68
CA MET A 377 21.39 -16.68 -27.93
C MET A 377 22.25 -17.76 -28.61
N GLN A 378 22.22 -17.85 -29.94
CA GLN A 378 23.09 -18.74 -30.71
C GLN A 378 24.58 -18.36 -30.62
N SER A 379 24.90 -17.09 -30.37
CA SER A 379 26.28 -16.65 -30.09
C SER A 379 26.73 -16.85 -28.65
N ARG A 380 25.80 -17.15 -27.71
CA ARG A 380 26.16 -17.43 -26.31
C ARG A 380 26.81 -18.79 -26.16
N SER A 381 27.34 -19.06 -24.97
CA SER A 381 27.96 -20.35 -24.62
C SER A 381 26.96 -21.52 -24.69
N GLN A 382 27.45 -22.71 -25.01
CA GLN A 382 26.64 -23.94 -25.06
C GLN A 382 25.89 -24.26 -23.75
N PRO A 383 26.48 -24.05 -22.55
CA PRO A 383 25.74 -24.22 -21.29
C PRO A 383 24.58 -23.23 -21.11
N VAL A 384 24.69 -22.01 -21.65
CA VAL A 384 23.59 -21.04 -21.65
C VAL A 384 22.50 -21.45 -22.64
N GLN A 385 22.87 -21.86 -23.86
CA GLN A 385 21.91 -22.32 -24.88
C GLN A 385 21.09 -23.54 -24.43
N ARG A 386 21.68 -24.41 -23.60
CA ARG A 386 21.07 -25.66 -23.12
C ARG A 386 20.50 -25.55 -21.71
N ASP A 387 20.51 -24.36 -21.11
CA ASP A 387 20.08 -24.12 -19.73
C ASP A 387 20.69 -25.09 -18.70
N LEU A 388 21.97 -25.42 -18.87
CA LEU A 388 22.69 -26.30 -17.94
C LEU A 388 23.08 -25.54 -16.66
N PRO A 389 23.19 -26.24 -15.50
CA PRO A 389 23.61 -25.62 -14.25
C PRO A 389 25.02 -25.06 -14.38
N ARG A 390 25.19 -23.80 -14.00
CA ARG A 390 26.47 -23.06 -14.03
C ARG A 390 26.95 -22.75 -12.60
N PRO A 391 28.28 -22.63 -12.38
CA PRO A 391 28.80 -22.26 -11.07
C PRO A 391 28.35 -20.86 -10.66
N VAL A 392 27.96 -20.72 -9.39
CA VAL A 392 27.54 -19.42 -8.82
C VAL A 392 28.74 -18.49 -8.62
N GLU A 393 29.89 -19.05 -8.27
CA GLU A 393 31.15 -18.32 -8.13
C GLU A 393 32.15 -18.82 -9.17
N VAL A 394 32.78 -17.89 -9.90
CA VAL A 394 33.85 -18.23 -10.84
C VAL A 394 35.15 -18.44 -10.06
N ASN A 395 35.74 -19.62 -10.20
CA ASN A 395 36.99 -19.98 -9.54
C ASN A 395 38.21 -19.47 -10.33
N MET A 396 38.92 -18.47 -9.80
CA MET A 396 40.13 -17.92 -10.41
C MET A 396 41.40 -18.74 -10.11
N ALA A 397 41.36 -19.67 -9.15
CA ALA A 397 42.52 -20.45 -8.75
C ALA A 397 42.96 -21.50 -9.78
N VAL A 398 42.20 -21.65 -10.87
CA VAL A 398 42.54 -22.53 -12.01
C VAL A 398 43.69 -21.95 -12.84
N LEU A 399 43.89 -20.62 -12.80
CA LEU A 399 45.01 -19.95 -13.44
C LEU A 399 46.28 -20.14 -12.61
N CYS A 400 47.40 -20.32 -13.31
CA CYS A 400 48.71 -20.29 -12.67
C CYS A 400 48.94 -18.89 -12.07
N PRO A 401 49.48 -18.79 -10.84
CA PRO A 401 49.79 -17.50 -10.25
C PRO A 401 50.80 -16.76 -11.15
N PRO A 402 50.64 -15.45 -11.38
CA PRO A 402 51.51 -14.68 -12.28
C PRO A 402 52.98 -14.57 -11.81
N HIS A 403 53.35 -15.19 -10.69
CA HIS A 403 54.68 -15.14 -10.07
C HIS A 403 55.33 -16.53 -9.96
N THR A 404 54.92 -17.50 -10.77
CA THR A 404 55.65 -18.76 -10.86
C THR A 404 56.86 -18.60 -11.77
N ASP A 405 58.06 -18.62 -11.21
CA ASP A 405 59.35 -18.44 -11.91
C ASP A 405 59.73 -19.58 -12.87
N THR A 406 58.80 -20.50 -13.17
CA THR A 406 59.05 -21.67 -14.02
C THR A 406 58.61 -21.36 -15.45
N PRO A 407 59.49 -21.41 -16.47
CA PRO A 407 59.08 -21.19 -17.84
C PRO A 407 58.11 -22.29 -18.28
N LEU A 408 56.87 -21.89 -18.58
CA LEU A 408 55.82 -22.80 -19.04
C LEU A 408 56.16 -23.37 -20.42
N THR A 409 55.85 -24.66 -20.60
CA THR A 409 55.92 -25.34 -21.90
C THR A 409 54.90 -24.74 -22.87
N GLU A 410 55.10 -24.84 -24.18
CA GLU A 410 54.15 -24.33 -25.19
C GLU A 410 52.73 -24.87 -24.99
N LEU A 411 52.60 -26.17 -24.68
CA LEU A 411 51.32 -26.79 -24.34
C LEU A 411 50.68 -26.18 -23.08
N GLN A 412 51.49 -25.91 -22.04
CA GLN A 412 50.99 -25.29 -20.81
C GLN A 412 50.54 -23.84 -21.04
N LYS A 413 51.24 -23.10 -21.91
CA LYS A 413 50.81 -21.76 -22.33
C LYS A 413 49.49 -21.81 -23.09
N ALA A 414 49.33 -22.78 -23.99
CA ALA A 414 48.06 -22.99 -24.70
C ALA A 414 46.93 -23.34 -23.71
N ASP A 415 47.18 -24.20 -22.73
CA ASP A 415 46.22 -24.53 -21.66
C ASP A 415 45.85 -23.30 -20.83
N GLU A 416 46.81 -22.42 -20.51
CA GLU A 416 46.55 -21.17 -19.80
C GLU A 416 45.66 -20.23 -20.61
N LEU A 417 45.89 -20.08 -21.92
CA LEU A 417 45.04 -19.29 -22.80
C LEU A 417 43.59 -19.83 -22.84
N ILE A 418 43.44 -21.15 -22.92
CA ILE A 418 42.10 -21.78 -22.87
C ILE A 418 41.42 -21.50 -21.53
N LYS A 419 42.16 -21.58 -20.41
CA LYS A 419 41.62 -21.28 -19.08
C LYS A 419 41.22 -19.82 -18.94
N THR A 420 42.00 -18.88 -19.48
CA THR A 420 41.65 -17.46 -19.46
C THR A 420 40.38 -17.21 -20.26
N GLU A 421 40.23 -17.80 -21.45
CA GLU A 421 39.02 -17.68 -22.26
C GLU A 421 37.80 -18.32 -21.60
N MET A 422 37.99 -19.47 -20.95
CA MET A 422 36.93 -20.11 -20.18
C MET A 422 36.43 -19.19 -19.04
N ILE A 423 37.35 -18.51 -18.37
CA ILE A 423 37.05 -17.60 -17.27
C ILE A 423 36.33 -16.35 -17.78
N THR A 424 36.79 -15.72 -18.87
CA THR A 424 36.13 -14.56 -19.47
C THR A 424 34.69 -14.89 -19.87
N MET A 425 34.48 -16.06 -20.49
CA MET A 425 33.14 -16.56 -20.84
C MET A 425 32.26 -16.75 -19.60
N LEU A 426 32.77 -17.33 -18.51
CA LEU A 426 32.01 -17.49 -17.26
C LEU A 426 31.65 -16.14 -16.61
N HIS A 427 32.54 -15.14 -16.66
CA HIS A 427 32.23 -13.79 -16.18
C HIS A 427 31.17 -13.11 -17.05
N TYR A 428 31.24 -13.28 -18.37
CA TYR A 428 30.24 -12.77 -19.31
C TYR A 428 28.86 -13.40 -19.05
N ASP A 429 28.80 -14.73 -18.95
CA ASP A 429 27.57 -15.45 -18.68
C ASP A 429 26.98 -15.08 -17.31
N ALA A 430 27.80 -14.86 -16.28
CA ALA A 430 27.32 -14.43 -14.97
C ALA A 430 26.66 -13.03 -15.00
N VAL A 431 27.09 -12.12 -15.87
CA VAL A 431 26.53 -10.76 -16.01
C VAL A 431 25.23 -10.77 -16.80
N TYR A 432 25.20 -11.46 -17.93
CA TYR A 432 24.09 -11.40 -18.88
C TYR A 432 23.08 -12.54 -18.73
N SER A 433 23.48 -13.66 -18.14
CA SER A 433 22.68 -14.88 -17.97
C SER A 433 22.92 -15.48 -16.56
N PRO A 434 22.54 -14.77 -15.49
CA PRO A 434 22.82 -15.20 -14.13
C PRO A 434 22.18 -16.58 -13.82
N PRO A 435 22.89 -17.47 -13.10
CA PRO A 435 22.36 -18.79 -12.78
C PRO A 435 21.14 -18.69 -11.85
N ILE A 436 20.17 -19.60 -12.04
CA ILE A 436 19.00 -19.71 -11.15
C ILE A 436 19.46 -20.36 -9.85
N ILE A 437 19.57 -19.58 -8.77
CA ILE A 437 20.02 -20.06 -7.46
C ILE A 437 18.84 -20.64 -6.67
N PRO A 438 18.86 -21.93 -6.27
CA PRO A 438 17.86 -22.51 -5.38
C PRO A 438 17.78 -21.75 -4.05
N ALA A 439 16.58 -21.54 -3.52
CA ALA A 439 16.36 -20.67 -2.35
C ALA A 439 17.16 -21.08 -1.09
N GLU A 440 17.59 -22.33 -0.99
CA GLU A 440 18.31 -22.88 0.16
C GLU A 440 19.78 -22.44 0.26
N THR A 441 20.45 -22.17 -0.86
CA THR A 441 21.88 -21.78 -0.89
C THR A 441 22.11 -20.29 -0.70
N LYS A 442 21.05 -19.47 -0.63
CA LYS A 442 21.11 -18.00 -0.43
C LYS A 442 21.76 -17.56 0.89
N LYS A 443 22.09 -18.48 1.81
CA LYS A 443 22.51 -18.16 3.19
C LYS A 443 24.00 -17.93 3.42
N ARG A 444 24.88 -17.98 2.40
CA ARG A 444 26.30 -17.62 2.57
C ARG A 444 26.79 -16.75 1.42
N GLY A 445 26.87 -15.44 1.63
CA GLY A 445 27.79 -14.52 0.93
C GLY A 445 27.71 -14.36 -0.60
N GLN A 446 26.72 -14.94 -1.29
CA GLN A 446 26.74 -15.08 -2.75
C GLN A 446 25.88 -14.05 -3.51
N VAL A 447 26.20 -12.78 -3.26
CA VAL A 447 26.10 -11.75 -4.30
C VAL A 447 27.49 -11.13 -4.35
N ARG A 448 28.46 -11.85 -4.93
CA ARG A 448 29.59 -11.14 -5.51
C ARG A 448 28.98 -10.15 -6.49
N SER A 449 29.20 -8.87 -6.21
CA SER A 449 28.54 -7.78 -6.92
C SER A 449 28.77 -7.97 -8.41
N GLN A 450 27.73 -7.85 -9.24
CA GLN A 450 27.81 -7.77 -10.70
C GLN A 450 28.99 -6.87 -11.15
N ALA A 451 29.32 -5.85 -10.34
CA ALA A 451 30.50 -5.01 -10.51
C ALA A 451 31.84 -5.76 -10.59
N GLN A 452 32.06 -6.85 -9.83
CA GLN A 452 33.29 -7.64 -9.89
C GLN A 452 33.45 -8.34 -11.25
N HIS A 453 32.36 -8.85 -11.80
CA HIS A 453 32.37 -9.46 -13.13
C HIS A 453 32.60 -8.40 -14.22
N LEU A 454 31.97 -7.22 -14.08
CA LEU A 454 32.19 -6.10 -15.00
C LEU A 454 33.64 -5.60 -14.97
N VAL A 455 34.24 -5.44 -13.79
CA VAL A 455 35.66 -5.04 -13.64
C VAL A 455 36.61 -6.06 -14.29
N TYR A 456 36.31 -7.35 -14.16
CA TYR A 456 37.11 -8.38 -14.83
C TYR A 456 36.97 -8.31 -16.36
N LEU A 457 35.75 -8.11 -16.87
CA LEU A 457 35.48 -7.96 -18.31
C LEU A 457 36.05 -6.66 -18.90
N GLU A 458 36.19 -5.60 -18.10
CA GLU A 458 36.90 -4.39 -18.51
C GLU A 458 38.40 -4.66 -18.74
N GLN A 459 39.00 -5.56 -17.94
CA GLN A 459 40.40 -5.97 -18.10
C GLN A 459 40.58 -7.03 -19.20
N HIS A 460 39.59 -7.92 -19.35
CA HIS A 460 39.59 -9.03 -20.29
C HIS A 460 38.28 -9.01 -21.10
N PRO A 461 38.20 -8.20 -22.17
CA PRO A 461 37.00 -8.07 -22.98
C PRO A 461 36.57 -9.41 -23.59
N TYR A 462 35.26 -9.67 -23.59
CA TYR A 462 34.71 -10.84 -24.26
C TYR A 462 34.65 -10.60 -25.77
N GLU A 463 35.28 -11.48 -26.55
CA GLU A 463 35.28 -11.42 -28.02
C GLU A 463 34.08 -12.17 -28.60
N THR A 464 33.33 -11.52 -29.49
CA THR A 464 32.19 -12.12 -30.21
C THR A 464 32.62 -12.54 -31.60
N TYR A 465 32.34 -13.79 -31.96
CA TYR A 465 32.68 -14.37 -33.27
C TYR A 465 31.44 -14.51 -34.16
N SER A 466 31.62 -14.48 -35.49
CA SER A 466 30.52 -14.72 -36.42
C SER A 466 30.12 -16.20 -36.42
N GLN A 467 28.86 -16.48 -36.78
CA GLN A 467 28.36 -17.85 -36.85
C GLN A 467 29.14 -18.71 -37.86
N ASP A 468 29.62 -18.10 -38.95
CA ASP A 468 30.46 -18.78 -39.95
C ASP A 468 31.83 -19.17 -39.37
N GLN A 469 32.44 -18.30 -38.56
CA GLN A 469 33.71 -18.59 -37.89
C GLN A 469 33.55 -19.71 -36.87
N LEU A 470 32.46 -19.71 -36.09
CA LEU A 470 32.14 -20.78 -35.15
C LEU A 470 31.87 -22.10 -35.88
N ALA A 471 31.20 -22.08 -37.03
CA ALA A 471 30.99 -23.26 -37.85
C ALA A 471 32.32 -23.83 -38.38
N GLN A 472 33.21 -22.97 -38.90
CA GLN A 472 34.54 -23.38 -39.34
C GLN A 472 35.36 -23.97 -38.18
N ALA A 473 35.38 -23.30 -37.03
CA ALA A 473 36.08 -23.79 -35.83
C ALA A 473 35.54 -25.15 -35.37
N ASN A 474 34.21 -25.35 -35.38
CA ASN A 474 33.59 -26.64 -35.08
C ASN A 474 34.03 -27.74 -36.06
N THR A 475 34.17 -27.43 -37.35
CA THR A 475 34.66 -28.43 -38.32
C THR A 475 36.11 -28.82 -38.05
N VAL A 476 36.97 -27.89 -37.66
CA VAL A 476 38.37 -28.16 -37.28
C VAL A 476 38.41 -29.00 -36.00
N LEU A 477 37.65 -28.62 -34.97
CA LEU A 477 37.55 -29.38 -33.72
C LEU A 477 37.07 -30.81 -33.97
N GLN A 478 36.08 -31.02 -34.85
CA GLN A 478 35.63 -32.37 -35.20
C GLN A 478 36.70 -33.20 -35.91
N GLN A 479 37.57 -32.59 -36.71
CA GLN A 479 38.70 -33.28 -37.34
C GLN A 479 39.74 -33.66 -36.29
N GLU A 480 40.10 -32.74 -35.39
CA GLU A 480 41.02 -33.00 -34.29
C GLU A 480 40.49 -34.06 -33.32
N MET A 481 39.21 -34.01 -32.97
CA MET A 481 38.56 -35.03 -32.13
C MET A 481 38.68 -36.43 -32.74
N LYS A 482 38.59 -36.57 -34.08
CA LYS A 482 38.81 -37.86 -34.75
C LYS A 482 40.26 -38.32 -34.63
N VAL A 483 41.22 -37.41 -34.79
CA VAL A 483 42.66 -37.71 -34.62
C VAL A 483 42.95 -38.13 -33.18
N VAL A 484 42.41 -37.43 -32.18
CA VAL A 484 42.56 -37.80 -30.76
C VAL A 484 41.88 -39.13 -30.48
N LYS A 485 40.68 -39.36 -31.02
CA LYS A 485 39.96 -40.64 -30.87
C LYS A 485 40.79 -41.80 -31.42
N GLN A 486 41.46 -41.60 -32.55
CA GLN A 486 42.40 -42.56 -33.14
C GLN A 486 43.65 -42.76 -32.28
N GLY A 487 44.31 -41.66 -31.89
CA GLY A 487 45.54 -41.69 -31.10
C GLY A 487 45.38 -42.33 -29.72
N MET A 488 44.21 -42.18 -29.09
CA MET A 488 43.87 -42.80 -27.81
C MET A 488 43.24 -44.19 -27.93
N GLY A 489 43.03 -44.70 -29.15
CA GLY A 489 42.45 -46.03 -29.38
C GLY A 489 40.97 -46.15 -28.98
N HIS A 490 40.22 -45.05 -29.05
CA HIS A 490 38.80 -44.99 -28.65
C HIS A 490 37.81 -45.23 -29.81
N GLU A 491 38.26 -45.63 -30.99
CA GLU A 491 37.42 -45.74 -32.19
C GLU A 491 36.21 -46.67 -32.00
N ASP A 492 36.43 -47.82 -31.34
CA ASP A 492 35.46 -48.92 -31.22
C ASP A 492 34.94 -49.14 -29.77
N LEU A 493 35.07 -48.15 -28.87
CA LEU A 493 34.51 -48.30 -27.53
C LEU A 493 32.97 -48.29 -27.60
N SER A 494 32.36 -49.41 -27.21
CA SER A 494 30.91 -49.47 -27.01
C SER A 494 30.49 -48.53 -25.87
N LEU A 495 29.26 -48.00 -25.97
CA LEU A 495 28.70 -47.14 -24.92
C LEU A 495 28.68 -47.86 -23.57
N GLU A 496 28.43 -49.18 -23.56
CA GLU A 496 28.41 -50.01 -22.36
C GLU A 496 29.78 -50.09 -21.68
N SER A 497 30.85 -50.28 -22.47
CA SER A 497 32.23 -50.29 -21.95
C SER A 497 32.61 -48.93 -21.38
N TYR A 498 32.19 -47.84 -22.03
CA TYR A 498 32.41 -46.49 -21.52
C TYR A 498 31.66 -46.24 -20.20
N THR A 499 30.39 -46.62 -20.11
CA THR A 499 29.60 -46.45 -18.88
C THR A 499 30.18 -47.21 -17.70
N GLN A 500 30.67 -48.44 -17.92
CA GLN A 500 31.29 -49.22 -16.86
C GLN A 500 32.57 -48.57 -16.33
N VAL A 501 33.48 -48.15 -17.23
CA VAL A 501 34.71 -47.46 -16.83
C VAL A 501 34.39 -46.14 -16.12
N TRP A 502 33.39 -45.41 -16.61
CA TRP A 502 32.93 -44.16 -16.00
C TRP A 502 32.41 -44.39 -14.57
N GLU A 503 31.56 -45.39 -14.36
CA GLU A 503 31.04 -45.74 -13.04
C GLU A 503 32.15 -46.18 -12.08
N GLU A 504 33.10 -46.98 -12.55
CA GLU A 504 34.27 -47.41 -11.77
C GLU A 504 35.17 -46.23 -11.39
N CYS A 505 35.40 -45.29 -12.31
CA CYS A 505 36.14 -44.06 -12.06
C CYS A 505 35.41 -43.15 -11.07
N LEU A 506 34.10 -42.96 -11.25
CA LEU A 506 33.26 -42.12 -10.40
C LEU A 506 33.19 -42.69 -8.98
N ALA A 507 33.08 -44.01 -8.83
CA ALA A 507 33.11 -44.69 -7.53
C ALA A 507 34.44 -44.47 -6.77
N ARG A 508 35.54 -44.19 -7.48
CA ARG A 508 36.85 -43.87 -6.89
C ARG A 508 37.01 -42.39 -6.53
N ILE A 509 36.16 -41.51 -7.05
CA ILE A 509 36.20 -40.07 -6.73
C ILE A 509 35.48 -39.83 -5.40
N LEU A 510 36.25 -39.53 -4.36
CA LEU A 510 35.73 -39.11 -3.05
C LEU A 510 35.62 -37.59 -2.98
N PHE A 511 34.41 -37.10 -2.78
CA PHE A 511 34.18 -35.67 -2.53
C PHE A 511 34.61 -35.30 -1.09
N LEU A 512 35.69 -34.52 -0.97
CA LEU A 512 36.18 -33.99 0.29
C LEU A 512 35.60 -32.59 0.52
N THR A 513 34.59 -32.50 1.39
CA THR A 513 33.92 -31.22 1.76
C THR A 513 34.87 -30.17 2.33
N SER A 514 36.00 -30.59 2.89
CA SER A 514 37.02 -29.72 3.50
C SER A 514 37.89 -29.00 2.47
N GLN A 515 37.89 -29.42 1.20
CA GLN A 515 38.68 -28.83 0.12
C GLN A 515 37.86 -27.92 -0.79
N ASN A 516 36.74 -27.35 -0.31
CA ASN A 516 36.09 -26.23 -0.99
C ASN A 516 37.08 -25.05 -1.07
N ARG A 517 37.87 -25.04 -2.15
CA ARG A 517 38.79 -23.98 -2.56
C ARG A 517 38.19 -23.22 -3.74
#